data_AF-J9C1H9-F1
#
_entry.id   AF-J9C1H9-F1
#
_cell.length_a   1.000
_cell.length_b   1.000
_cell.length_c   1.000
_cell.angle_alpha   90.00
_cell.angle_beta   90.00
_cell.angle_gamma   90.00
#
_symmetry.space_group_name_H-M   'P 1'
#
loop_
_entity.id
_entity.type
_entity.pdbx_description
1 polymer ?
#
loop_
_entity_poly.entity_id
_entity_poly.type
_entity_poly.pdbx_seq_one_letter_code
_entity_poly.pdbx_strand_id
1 'polypeptide(L)'
;NEVVNGLMKTDFSHITLGFIPTGSGNDFARGLGMTTDISSSIARILNPTELATVDIGLAKTPDFSRYFIVSSGIGYDAEICAQVAVTPMKKILNKLKIGKLTYVLVAIKQLISFRPCSVSIRLDHKKTYCFPKFFFLAAMNMKYEGGGAKFCPDAQYDDGVLDLCLVGKVKKLKILFLFPSAFLVNMQCFEGFI
;
A
#
# COMPACT_ATOMS: atom_id res chain seq x y z
N ASN A 1 0.23 2.49 -11.30
CA ASN A 1 1.61 2.05 -11.02
C ASN A 1 2.42 1.84 -12.29
N GLU A 2 1.93 1.09 -13.29
CA GLU A 2 2.66 0.88 -14.56
C GLU A 2 3.04 2.19 -15.27
N VAL A 3 2.10 3.11 -15.41
CA VAL A 3 2.35 4.43 -16.04
C VAL A 3 3.49 5.18 -15.34
N VAL A 4 3.47 5.26 -14.00
CA VAL A 4 4.56 5.91 -13.24
C VAL A 4 5.90 5.20 -13.43
N ASN A 5 5.94 3.87 -13.45
CA ASN A 5 7.18 3.15 -13.74
C ASN A 5 7.70 3.41 -15.17
N GLY A 6 6.83 3.73 -16.12
CA GLY A 6 7.21 4.21 -17.45
C GLY A 6 7.77 5.63 -17.43
N LEU A 7 7.06 6.56 -16.76
CA LEU A 7 7.46 7.97 -16.64
C LEU A 7 8.83 8.14 -15.96
N MET A 8 9.11 7.34 -14.92
CA MET A 8 10.39 7.40 -14.20
C MET A 8 11.62 6.97 -15.04
N LYS A 9 11.42 6.52 -16.29
CA LYS A 9 12.50 6.17 -17.24
C LYS A 9 12.78 7.26 -18.26
N THR A 10 12.03 8.36 -18.23
CA THR A 10 12.15 9.48 -19.18
C THR A 10 12.28 10.79 -18.41
N ASP A 11 12.63 11.87 -19.10
CA ASP A 11 12.37 13.20 -18.56
C ASP A 11 10.85 13.43 -18.56
N PHE A 12 10.25 13.48 -17.37
CA PHE A 12 8.82 13.69 -17.20
C PHE A 12 8.49 15.09 -16.64
N SER A 13 9.47 16.00 -16.56
CA SER A 13 9.30 17.35 -15.98
C SER A 13 8.22 18.18 -16.69
N HIS A 14 7.94 17.86 -17.94
CA HIS A 14 6.93 18.51 -18.79
C HIS A 14 5.61 17.71 -18.88
N ILE A 15 5.44 16.64 -18.10
CA ILE A 15 4.29 15.73 -18.16
C ILE A 15 3.46 15.87 -16.88
N THR A 16 2.18 16.19 -17.03
CA THR A 16 1.19 16.11 -15.94
C THR A 16 0.37 14.83 -16.07
N LEU A 17 0.28 14.04 -15.00
CA LEU A 17 -0.45 12.77 -15.00
C LEU A 17 -1.92 12.98 -14.59
N GLY A 18 -2.85 12.78 -15.53
CA GLY A 18 -4.27 12.64 -15.23
C GLY A 18 -4.63 11.22 -14.79
N PHE A 19 -5.52 11.08 -13.79
CA PHE A 19 -5.95 9.77 -13.29
C PHE A 19 -7.48 9.65 -13.24
N ILE A 20 -8.01 8.58 -13.83
CA ILE A 20 -9.44 8.23 -13.78
C ILE A 20 -9.58 6.92 -12.96
N PRO A 21 -10.25 6.94 -11.80
CA PRO A 21 -10.31 5.80 -10.88
C PRO A 21 -11.34 4.74 -11.32
N THR A 22 -10.97 3.87 -12.25
CA THR A 22 -11.83 2.80 -12.77
C THR A 22 -11.63 1.44 -12.07
N GLY A 23 -10.65 1.34 -11.16
CA GLY A 23 -10.37 0.12 -10.42
C GLY A 23 -11.33 -0.14 -9.26
N SER A 24 -11.23 -1.31 -8.63
CA SER A 24 -12.05 -1.64 -7.44
C SER A 24 -11.44 -1.15 -6.12
N GLY A 25 -10.14 -0.84 -6.10
CA GLY A 25 -9.42 -0.37 -4.90
C GLY A 25 -9.36 1.16 -4.83
N ASN A 26 -8.81 1.79 -5.86
CA ASN A 26 -8.68 3.24 -6.04
C ASN A 26 -8.03 3.96 -4.84
N ASP A 27 -7.06 3.33 -4.17
CA ASP A 27 -6.40 3.90 -2.99
C ASP A 27 -5.64 5.20 -3.29
N PHE A 28 -5.03 5.31 -4.47
CA PHE A 28 -4.41 6.56 -4.93
C PHE A 28 -5.41 7.71 -5.01
N ALA A 29 -6.54 7.51 -5.70
CA ALA A 29 -7.61 8.51 -5.78
C ALA A 29 -8.18 8.83 -4.39
N ARG A 30 -8.33 7.83 -3.52
CA ARG A 30 -8.80 8.04 -2.14
C ARG A 30 -7.80 8.86 -1.32
N GLY A 31 -6.51 8.59 -1.45
CA GLY A 31 -5.44 9.33 -0.78
C GLY A 31 -5.41 10.81 -1.18
N LEU A 32 -5.61 11.08 -2.47
CA LEU A 32 -5.69 12.43 -3.03
C LEU A 32 -7.06 13.11 -2.91
N GLY A 33 -8.07 12.46 -2.32
CA GLY A 33 -9.42 13.00 -2.25
C GLY A 33 -10.11 13.19 -3.61
N MET A 34 -9.71 12.44 -4.63
CA MET A 34 -10.27 12.53 -5.97
C MET A 34 -11.68 11.96 -6.04
N THR A 35 -12.53 12.55 -6.89
CA THR A 35 -13.84 11.99 -7.24
C THR A 35 -13.70 10.63 -7.90
N THR A 36 -14.63 9.73 -7.63
CA THR A 36 -14.75 8.44 -8.34
C THR A 36 -15.70 8.50 -9.54
N ASP A 37 -16.37 9.64 -9.76
CA ASP A 37 -17.20 9.84 -10.95
C ASP A 37 -16.33 10.07 -12.18
N ILE A 38 -16.58 9.30 -13.23
CA ILE A 38 -15.74 9.29 -14.44
C ILE A 38 -15.87 10.62 -15.19
N SER A 39 -17.09 11.11 -15.38
CA SER A 39 -17.35 12.36 -16.10
C SER A 39 -16.68 13.55 -15.40
N SER A 40 -16.80 13.61 -14.07
CA SER A 40 -16.13 14.61 -13.24
C SER A 40 -14.60 14.49 -13.31
N SER A 41 -14.07 13.27 -13.32
CA SER A 41 -12.62 13.05 -13.48
C SER A 41 -12.10 13.57 -14.83
N ILE A 42 -12.82 13.28 -15.92
CA ILE A 42 -12.48 13.78 -17.26
C ILE A 42 -12.54 15.31 -17.29
N ALA A 43 -13.60 15.91 -16.74
CA ALA A 43 -13.74 17.36 -16.69
C ALA A 43 -12.58 18.05 -15.95
N ARG A 44 -12.14 17.49 -14.81
CA ARG A 44 -10.99 17.99 -14.03
C ARG A 44 -9.66 17.81 -14.77
N ILE A 45 -9.49 16.74 -15.55
CA ILE A 45 -8.28 16.53 -16.36
C ILE A 45 -8.23 17.52 -17.52
N LEU A 46 -9.34 17.77 -18.20
CA LEU A 46 -9.41 18.69 -19.34
C LEU A 46 -9.35 20.16 -18.92
N ASN A 47 -9.81 20.49 -17.72
CA ASN A 47 -9.82 21.84 -17.16
C ASN A 47 -9.27 21.82 -15.72
N PRO A 48 -7.95 21.64 -15.55
CA PRO A 48 -7.35 21.53 -14.22
C PRO A 48 -7.41 22.88 -13.50
N THR A 49 -8.00 22.87 -12.30
CA THR A 49 -8.00 24.04 -11.39
C THR A 49 -6.92 23.95 -10.32
N GLU A 50 -6.41 22.74 -10.07
CA GLU A 50 -5.45 22.42 -9.01
C GLU A 50 -4.52 21.31 -9.52
N LEU A 51 -3.25 21.38 -9.11
CA LEU A 51 -2.25 20.34 -9.36
C LEU A 51 -1.68 19.87 -8.02
N ALA A 52 -1.37 18.59 -7.92
CA ALA A 52 -0.70 18.00 -6.77
C ALA A 52 0.64 17.43 -7.21
N THR A 53 1.68 17.74 -6.44
CA THR A 53 2.96 17.03 -6.51
C THR A 53 2.82 15.77 -5.66
N VAL A 54 3.34 14.65 -6.14
CA VAL A 54 3.27 13.37 -5.43
C VAL A 54 4.64 12.71 -5.49
N ASP A 55 5.19 12.41 -4.32
CA ASP A 55 6.41 11.65 -4.15
C ASP A 55 6.23 10.22 -4.64
N ILE A 56 7.31 9.64 -5.17
CA ILE A 56 7.30 8.30 -5.73
C ILE A 56 8.32 7.45 -4.96
N GLY A 57 7.83 6.42 -4.28
CA GLY A 57 8.67 5.47 -3.59
C GLY A 57 9.41 4.54 -4.54
N LEU A 58 10.59 4.07 -4.13
CA LEU A 58 11.40 3.10 -4.86
C LEU A 58 11.67 1.85 -4.02
N ALA A 59 11.17 0.71 -4.48
CA ALA A 59 11.50 -0.59 -3.90
C ALA A 59 12.61 -1.25 -4.73
N LYS A 60 13.73 -1.59 -4.09
CA LYS A 60 14.90 -2.17 -4.76
C LYS A 60 15.45 -3.38 -4.00
N THR A 61 15.78 -4.42 -4.75
CA THR A 61 16.56 -5.59 -4.32
C THR A 61 17.75 -5.75 -5.27
N PRO A 62 18.65 -6.74 -5.05
CA PRO A 62 19.68 -7.06 -6.03
C PRO A 62 19.13 -7.43 -7.41
N ASP A 63 17.92 -8.02 -7.46
CA ASP A 63 17.36 -8.60 -8.68
C ASP A 63 16.32 -7.72 -9.37
N PHE A 64 15.71 -6.77 -8.65
CA PHE A 64 14.71 -5.88 -9.23
C PHE A 64 14.71 -4.47 -8.62
N SER A 65 14.17 -3.53 -9.39
CA SER A 65 13.95 -2.15 -8.97
C SER A 65 12.59 -1.70 -9.51
N ARG A 66 11.69 -1.24 -8.65
CA ARG A 66 10.32 -0.85 -9.05
C ARG A 66 9.82 0.33 -8.24
N TYR A 67 9.22 1.29 -8.94
CA TYR A 67 8.58 2.44 -8.34
C TYR A 67 7.16 2.11 -7.85
N PHE A 68 6.74 2.78 -6.79
CA PHE A 68 5.39 2.67 -6.23
C PHE A 68 4.84 4.04 -5.83
N ILE A 69 3.52 4.21 -6.00
CA ILE A 69 2.82 5.47 -5.72
C ILE A 69 2.10 5.44 -4.37
N VAL A 70 1.61 4.26 -3.96
CA VAL A 70 0.75 4.10 -2.78
C VAL A 70 1.57 3.52 -1.63
N SER A 71 2.12 2.33 -1.85
CA SER A 71 2.82 1.57 -0.82
C SER A 71 3.71 0.50 -1.43
N SER A 72 4.65 0.00 -0.64
CA SER A 72 5.41 -1.23 -0.89
C SER A 72 5.57 -2.00 0.40
N GLY A 73 5.26 -3.30 0.36
CA GLY A 73 5.29 -4.16 1.53
C GLY A 73 6.18 -5.38 1.38
N ILE A 74 6.61 -5.91 2.52
CA ILE A 74 7.31 -7.19 2.65
C ILE A 74 6.67 -8.05 3.75
N GLY A 75 6.87 -9.36 3.64
CA GLY A 75 6.35 -10.33 4.60
C GLY A 75 4.91 -10.75 4.27
N TYR A 76 4.14 -10.99 5.32
CA TYR A 76 2.80 -11.59 5.27
C TYR A 76 1.82 -10.84 4.34
N ASP A 77 1.85 -9.50 4.33
CA ASP A 77 0.99 -8.68 3.47
C ASP A 77 1.32 -8.87 1.97
N ALA A 78 2.61 -8.93 1.63
CA ALA A 78 3.06 -9.21 0.26
C ALA A 78 2.67 -10.65 -0.19
N GLU A 79 2.69 -11.62 0.72
CA GLU A 79 2.26 -12.99 0.44
C GLU A 79 0.74 -13.06 0.18
N ILE A 80 -0.07 -12.27 0.90
CA ILE A 80 -1.51 -12.15 0.64
C ILE A 80 -1.73 -11.56 -0.76
N CYS A 81 -1.08 -10.45 -1.10
CA CYS A 81 -1.24 -9.82 -2.42
C CYS A 81 -0.89 -10.77 -3.58
N ALA A 82 0.22 -11.51 -3.46
CA ALA A 82 0.63 -12.49 -4.46
C ALA A 82 -0.40 -13.62 -4.62
N GLN A 83 -0.94 -14.15 -3.51
CA GLN A 83 -1.92 -15.24 -3.55
C GLN A 83 -3.32 -14.79 -4.02
N VAL A 84 -3.76 -13.58 -3.64
CA VAL A 84 -5.03 -13.03 -4.13
C VAL A 84 -4.98 -12.78 -5.65
N ALA A 85 -3.82 -12.42 -6.20
CA ALA A 85 -3.66 -12.25 -7.64
C ALA A 85 -3.88 -13.54 -8.43
N VAL A 86 -3.55 -14.71 -7.86
CA VAL A 86 -3.63 -16.03 -8.53
C VAL A 86 -4.87 -16.85 -8.15
N THR A 87 -5.65 -16.43 -7.15
CA THR A 87 -6.77 -17.23 -6.63
C THR A 87 -7.99 -17.21 -7.58
N PRO A 88 -8.47 -18.38 -8.08
CA PRO A 88 -9.61 -18.48 -9.00
C PRO A 88 -10.93 -17.94 -8.43
N MET A 89 -11.05 -17.94 -7.10
CA MET A 89 -12.25 -17.50 -6.35
C MET A 89 -12.62 -16.05 -6.60
N LYS A 90 -11.68 -15.20 -7.05
CA LYS A 90 -11.89 -13.78 -7.33
C LYS A 90 -12.97 -13.55 -8.40
N LYS A 91 -13.05 -14.40 -9.42
CA LYS A 91 -14.07 -14.28 -10.48
C LYS A 91 -15.48 -14.66 -9.99
N ILE A 92 -15.58 -15.66 -9.11
CA ILE A 92 -16.86 -16.14 -8.57
C ILE A 92 -17.41 -15.16 -7.52
N LEU A 93 -16.55 -14.66 -6.63
CA LEU A 93 -16.98 -13.77 -5.53
C LEU A 93 -17.17 -12.31 -5.96
N ASN A 94 -16.45 -11.83 -6.99
CA ASN A 94 -16.76 -10.54 -7.61
C ASN A 94 -18.13 -10.53 -8.29
N LYS A 95 -18.54 -11.65 -8.91
CA LYS A 95 -19.91 -11.81 -9.46
C LYS A 95 -20.99 -11.70 -8.38
N LEU A 96 -20.67 -12.05 -7.13
CA LEU A 96 -21.59 -11.96 -6.00
C LEU A 96 -21.51 -10.62 -5.24
N LYS A 97 -20.66 -9.66 -5.66
CA LYS A 97 -20.37 -8.39 -4.95
C LYS A 97 -19.77 -8.57 -3.54
N ILE A 98 -19.20 -9.75 -3.22
CA ILE A 98 -18.61 -10.08 -1.91
C ILE A 98 -17.06 -10.01 -1.95
N GLY A 99 -16.48 -9.34 -2.95
CA GLY A 99 -15.04 -9.32 -3.20
C GLY A 99 -14.16 -8.89 -2.01
N LYS A 100 -14.68 -8.04 -1.11
CA LYS A 100 -13.99 -7.65 0.14
C LYS A 100 -13.84 -8.81 1.13
N LEU A 101 -14.79 -9.74 1.21
CA LEU A 101 -14.74 -10.91 2.09
C LEU A 101 -13.73 -11.96 1.60
N THR A 102 -13.45 -12.01 0.29
CA THR A 102 -12.41 -12.86 -0.28
C THR A 102 -11.03 -12.49 0.26
N TYR A 103 -10.73 -11.18 0.35
CA TYR A 103 -9.48 -10.69 0.94
C TYR A 103 -9.38 -11.11 2.41
N VAL A 104 -10.46 -10.99 3.18
CA VAL A 104 -10.49 -11.43 4.58
C VAL A 104 -10.23 -12.93 4.68
N LEU A 105 -10.94 -13.78 3.93
CA LEU A 105 -10.74 -15.23 4.00
C LEU A 105 -9.34 -15.69 3.57
N VAL A 106 -8.77 -15.08 2.53
CA VAL A 106 -7.40 -15.36 2.09
C VAL A 106 -6.39 -14.88 3.13
N ALA A 107 -6.58 -13.69 3.71
CA ALA A 107 -5.77 -13.21 4.81
C ALA A 107 -5.82 -14.20 5.98
N ILE A 108 -7.00 -14.57 6.49
CA ILE A 108 -7.15 -15.52 7.61
C ILE A 108 -6.42 -16.84 7.32
N LYS A 109 -6.61 -17.43 6.15
CA LYS A 109 -5.95 -18.68 5.76
C LYS A 109 -4.42 -18.54 5.79
N GLN A 110 -3.90 -17.46 5.21
CA GLN A 110 -2.47 -17.20 5.18
C GLN A 110 -1.91 -16.91 6.57
N LEU A 111 -2.68 -16.27 7.46
CA LEU A 111 -2.22 -15.94 8.81
C LEU A 111 -1.93 -17.21 9.62
N ILE A 112 -2.75 -18.23 9.41
CA ILE A 112 -2.64 -19.52 10.07
C ILE A 112 -1.36 -20.24 9.60
N SER A 113 -1.08 -20.27 8.30
CA SER A 113 0.10 -20.94 7.73
C SER A 113 1.41 -20.14 7.89
N PHE A 114 1.35 -18.82 7.97
CA PHE A 114 2.53 -17.95 8.00
C PHE A 114 3.44 -18.25 9.19
N ARG A 115 4.74 -18.39 8.94
CA ARG A 115 5.76 -18.60 9.97
C ARG A 115 6.62 -17.34 10.08
N PRO A 116 6.47 -16.54 11.16
CA PRO A 116 7.28 -15.36 11.37
C PRO A 116 8.77 -15.70 11.37
N CYS A 117 9.55 -14.93 10.63
CA CYS A 117 11.01 -15.01 10.62
C CYS A 117 11.63 -13.88 11.44
N SER A 118 12.92 -13.97 11.69
CA SER A 118 13.70 -12.87 12.25
C SER A 118 14.15 -11.93 11.13
N VAL A 119 13.91 -10.64 11.28
CA VAL A 119 14.40 -9.61 10.35
C VAL A 119 15.09 -8.47 11.09
N SER A 120 16.01 -7.80 10.40
CA SER A 120 16.60 -6.55 10.84
C SER A 120 16.19 -5.46 9.87
N ILE A 121 15.65 -4.36 10.38
CA ILE A 121 15.20 -3.21 9.58
C ILE A 121 16.07 -2.03 9.95
N ARG A 122 16.76 -1.47 8.96
CA ARG A 122 17.58 -0.27 9.14
C ARG A 122 16.90 0.91 8.47
N LEU A 123 16.70 1.97 9.24
CA LEU A 123 16.01 3.18 8.83
C LEU A 123 17.00 4.35 8.70
N ASP A 124 16.90 5.14 7.63
CA ASP A 124 17.78 6.27 7.26
C ASP A 124 19.27 6.00 7.39
N HIS A 125 19.72 4.77 7.17
CA HIS A 125 21.09 4.33 7.42
C HIS A 125 21.60 4.55 8.87
N LYS A 126 20.73 4.91 9.81
CA LYS A 126 21.08 5.27 11.19
C LYS A 126 20.83 4.11 12.15
N LYS A 127 19.56 3.77 12.39
CA LYS A 127 19.16 2.85 13.46
C LYS A 127 18.65 1.53 12.89
N THR A 128 19.18 0.43 13.43
CA THR A 128 18.74 -0.92 13.11
C THR A 128 17.82 -1.44 14.21
N TYR A 129 16.64 -1.90 13.81
CA TYR A 129 15.64 -2.51 14.67
C TYR A 129 15.56 -4.00 14.37
N CYS A 130 15.67 -4.83 15.41
CA CYS A 130 15.64 -6.28 15.29
C CYS A 130 14.27 -6.84 15.71
N PHE A 131 13.65 -7.60 14.82
CA PHE A 131 12.34 -8.22 15.03
C PHE A 131 12.46 -9.74 14.91
N PRO A 132 12.52 -10.49 16.04
CA PRO A 132 12.69 -11.95 16.00
C PRO A 132 11.45 -12.70 15.50
N LYS A 133 10.28 -12.03 15.52
CA LYS A 133 9.00 -12.53 15.00
C LYS A 133 8.35 -11.46 14.15
N PHE A 134 8.83 -11.32 12.93
CA PHE A 134 8.32 -10.37 11.94
C PHE A 134 7.14 -10.94 11.18
N PHE A 135 6.09 -10.14 11.02
CA PHE A 135 4.96 -10.49 10.17
C PHE A 135 5.00 -9.73 8.86
N PHE A 136 4.82 -8.41 8.91
CA PHE A 136 4.91 -7.58 7.72
C PHE A 136 5.39 -6.17 8.06
N LEU A 137 5.82 -5.49 7.00
CA LEU A 137 6.07 -4.06 6.96
C LEU A 137 5.44 -3.56 5.66
N ALA A 138 4.72 -2.44 5.73
CA ALA A 138 4.31 -1.65 4.57
C ALA A 138 4.94 -0.26 4.71
N ALA A 139 5.72 0.13 3.71
CA ALA A 139 6.17 1.51 3.53
C ALA A 139 5.13 2.24 2.68
N MET A 140 4.61 3.34 3.22
CA MET A 140 3.40 4.01 2.77
C MET A 140 3.77 5.41 2.31
N ASN A 141 3.42 5.73 1.07
CA ASN A 141 3.42 7.09 0.53
C ASN A 141 2.01 7.71 0.62
N MET A 142 1.00 6.89 0.90
CA MET A 142 -0.40 7.28 0.97
C MET A 142 -1.05 6.70 2.22
N LYS A 143 -2.13 7.33 2.66
CA LYS A 143 -2.84 6.92 3.89
C LYS A 143 -3.51 5.56 3.81
N TYR A 144 -3.88 5.13 2.60
CA TYR A 144 -4.73 3.97 2.36
C TYR A 144 -4.04 2.94 1.47
N GLU A 145 -4.26 1.67 1.78
CA GLU A 145 -3.87 0.51 0.97
C GLU A 145 -4.97 -0.55 1.00
N GLY A 146 -4.95 -1.48 0.05
CA GLY A 146 -5.81 -2.67 0.10
C GLY A 146 -7.30 -2.39 -0.10
N GLY A 147 -7.67 -1.31 -0.78
CA GLY A 147 -9.07 -0.95 -1.05
C GLY A 147 -9.74 -0.16 0.07
N GLY A 148 -8.99 0.74 0.69
CA GLY A 148 -9.47 1.73 1.66
C GLY A 148 -9.11 1.42 3.12
N ALA A 149 -8.25 0.43 3.38
CA ALA A 149 -7.73 0.24 4.73
C ALA A 149 -6.71 1.33 5.01
N LYS A 150 -6.92 2.08 6.10
CA LYS A 150 -6.05 3.18 6.49
C LYS A 150 -4.89 2.62 7.32
N PHE A 151 -3.70 2.54 6.70
CA PHE A 151 -2.51 1.98 7.35
C PHE A 151 -1.76 3.06 8.12
N CYS A 152 -1.43 4.18 7.46
CA CYS A 152 -0.74 5.32 8.07
C CYS A 152 -1.62 6.57 7.95
N PRO A 153 -2.42 6.93 8.96
CA PRO A 153 -3.37 8.06 8.89
C PRO A 153 -2.72 9.42 8.62
N ASP A 154 -1.49 9.58 9.07
CA ASP A 154 -0.74 10.83 9.04
C ASP A 154 0.14 10.97 7.81
N ALA A 155 0.26 9.90 7.00
CA ALA A 155 1.09 9.89 5.80
C ALA A 155 0.73 11.02 4.84
N GLN A 156 1.73 11.77 4.43
CA GLN A 156 1.63 12.80 3.41
C GLN A 156 2.32 12.29 2.16
N TYR A 157 1.82 12.70 1.01
CA TYR A 157 2.28 12.16 -0.28
C TYR A 157 3.30 13.08 -0.96
N ASP A 158 3.67 14.18 -0.30
CA ASP A 158 4.42 15.30 -0.85
C ASP A 158 5.41 15.90 0.18
N ASP A 159 5.72 15.18 1.26
CA ASP A 159 6.64 15.61 2.33
C ASP A 159 8.05 15.01 2.20
N GLY A 160 8.30 14.23 1.15
CA GLY A 160 9.59 13.63 0.82
C GLY A 160 9.95 12.41 1.66
N VAL A 161 8.99 11.82 2.39
CA VAL A 161 9.26 10.70 3.31
C VAL A 161 8.23 9.58 3.18
N LEU A 162 8.62 8.39 3.63
CA LEU A 162 7.74 7.22 3.73
C LEU A 162 7.36 6.93 5.18
N ASP A 163 6.08 6.68 5.40
CA ASP A 163 5.56 6.20 6.67
C ASP A 163 5.57 4.67 6.75
N LEU A 164 5.88 4.12 7.92
CA LEU A 164 6.00 2.67 8.10
C LEU A 164 4.89 2.09 8.96
N CYS A 165 4.13 1.16 8.40
CA CYS A 165 3.25 0.27 9.16
C CYS A 165 3.96 -1.07 9.38
N LEU A 166 4.41 -1.32 10.61
CA LEU A 166 5.17 -2.51 10.97
C LEU A 166 4.42 -3.36 11.99
N VAL A 167 4.30 -4.66 11.69
CA VAL A 167 3.74 -5.65 12.62
C VAL A 167 4.76 -6.73 12.94
N GLY A 168 5.17 -6.77 14.22
CA GLY A 168 6.07 -7.77 14.77
C GLY A 168 5.74 -8.08 16.23
N LYS A 169 6.26 -9.21 16.74
CA LYS A 169 6.12 -9.64 18.15
C LYS A 169 4.66 -9.80 18.67
N VAL A 170 3.69 -9.96 17.78
CA VAL A 170 2.27 -10.18 18.13
C VAL A 170 1.86 -11.66 18.01
N LYS A 171 0.88 -12.08 18.83
CA LYS A 171 0.24 -13.39 18.68
C LYS A 171 -0.66 -13.37 17.43
N LYS A 172 -0.66 -14.46 16.65
CA LYS A 172 -1.49 -14.59 15.43
C LYS A 172 -2.94 -14.18 15.63
N LEU A 173 -3.55 -14.56 16.76
CA LEU A 173 -4.93 -14.21 17.06
C LEU A 173 -5.16 -12.69 17.15
N LYS A 174 -4.20 -11.90 17.63
CA LYS A 174 -4.29 -10.43 17.65
C LYS A 174 -4.25 -9.83 16.23
N ILE A 175 -3.54 -10.45 15.29
CA ILE A 175 -3.48 -9.98 13.90
C ILE A 175 -4.82 -10.11 13.20
N LEU A 176 -5.61 -11.14 13.55
CA LEU A 176 -6.97 -11.30 13.03
C LEU A 176 -7.87 -10.10 13.34
N PHE A 177 -7.68 -9.50 14.52
CA PHE A 177 -8.43 -8.33 14.98
C PHE A 177 -7.79 -7.00 14.53
N LEU A 178 -6.55 -7.02 14.01
CA LEU A 178 -5.90 -5.83 13.46
C LEU A 178 -6.51 -5.37 12.14
N PHE A 179 -7.08 -6.28 11.35
CA PHE A 179 -7.73 -5.93 10.08
C PHE A 179 -8.98 -5.04 10.22
N PRO A 180 -9.82 -5.16 11.28
CA PRO A 180 -10.83 -4.16 11.61
C PRO A 180 -10.35 -3.03 12.53
N SER A 181 -9.16 -3.16 13.14
CA SER A 181 -8.62 -2.18 14.11
C SER A 181 -7.13 -1.89 13.90
N ALA A 182 -6.78 -1.39 12.70
CA ALA A 182 -5.48 -0.76 12.44
C ALA A 182 -5.20 0.44 13.39
N PHE A 183 -6.19 0.81 14.21
CA PHE A 183 -6.18 1.91 15.16
C PHE A 183 -5.49 1.62 16.51
N LEU A 184 -5.12 0.39 16.88
CA LEU A 184 -4.87 0.09 18.33
C LEU A 184 -3.70 -0.85 18.70
N VAL A 185 -2.75 -1.13 17.84
CA VAL A 185 -1.56 -1.91 18.27
C VAL A 185 -0.33 -1.13 17.96
N ASN A 186 0.31 -0.56 19.00
CA ASN A 186 1.68 -0.02 19.04
C ASN A 186 2.39 -0.07 17.68
N MET A 187 1.88 0.74 16.75
CA MET A 187 2.53 0.99 15.49
C MET A 187 3.65 1.91 15.91
N GLN A 188 4.88 1.43 15.81
CA GLN A 188 5.97 2.37 15.67
C GLN A 188 5.81 2.95 14.26
N CYS A 189 4.89 3.91 14.13
CA CYS A 189 4.96 4.91 13.09
C CYS A 189 6.25 5.64 13.38
N PHE A 190 7.27 5.30 12.62
CA PHE A 190 8.39 6.19 12.54
C PHE A 190 7.99 7.20 11.46
N GLU A 191 7.91 8.47 11.86
CA GLU A 191 7.75 9.59 10.93
C GLU A 191 9.08 9.86 10.24
N GLY A 192 9.05 10.07 8.92
CA GLY A 192 10.14 10.74 8.23
C GLY A 192 11.34 9.90 7.81
N PHE A 193 11.17 8.95 6.88
CA PHE A 193 12.27 8.18 6.29
C PHE A 193 12.43 8.45 4.79
N ILE A 194 13.66 8.69 4.35
CA ILE A 194 14.03 8.95 2.94
C ILE A 194 14.39 7.63 2.24
#